data_AF-A0A1F7Q537-F1
#
_entry.id   AF-A0A1F7Q537-F1
#
_cell.length_a   1.000
_cell.length_b   1.000
_cell.length_c   1.000
_cell.angle_alpha   90.00
_cell.angle_beta   90.00
_cell.angle_gamma   90.00
#
_symmetry.space_group_name_H-M   'P 1'
#
loop_
_entity.id
_entity.type
_entity.pdbx_description
1 polymer ?
#
loop_
_entity_poly.entity_id
_entity_poly.type
_entity_poly.pdbx_seq_one_letter_code
_entity_poly.pdbx_strand_id
1 'polypeptide(L)'
;MPFLLNLAPLVLVLLVLVYLGAIWRHPPARWALVAGALGGVGGSVLYVSLLLQQRSSTAAIGLLFTPWVFAVAAGSAAAWGVGLHQLAHTRQALRGGPRRAAVWGVAVLFLLASTYYTGRDARSVAGFLRLKWAPADARVLEDACRRALARRDYLQLAAIAAHPQTPPALLLALARSDDPGMHEKRRGLVNLFDRDALAVVREVLRNPNAPPEVAAVLAASPNDYVLYDVAVSPHATAAILRDLARRRDGYLVRWGLAVNPRTPPDILERLARDADDVTTRHLAGNPGTPLPILGRLARSGSALARAAVARNPSIDAALMTRLAGDSEDDVRFALALNRAATRDVLERLAQDANPRVRRYAARGLGRTRAP
;
A
#
# COMPACT_ATOMS: atom_id res chain seq x y z
N MET A 1 1.31 54.61 5.95
CA MET A 1 1.75 53.31 6.50
C MET A 1 1.24 52.04 5.77
N PRO A 2 0.42 52.05 4.68
CA PRO A 2 0.18 50.82 3.89
C PRO A 2 1.20 50.58 2.76
N PHE A 3 1.88 51.65 2.29
CA PHE A 3 2.77 51.58 1.12
C PHE A 3 4.09 50.82 1.38
N LEU A 4 4.59 50.84 2.62
CA LEU A 4 5.83 50.14 3.02
C LEU A 4 5.64 48.62 3.14
N LEU A 5 4.43 48.15 3.49
CA LEU A 5 4.09 46.72 3.55
C LEU A 5 3.99 46.10 2.15
N ASN A 6 3.60 46.86 1.13
CA ASN A 6 3.56 46.40 -0.27
C ASN A 6 4.96 46.34 -0.94
N LEU A 7 5.96 47.04 -0.38
CA LEU A 7 7.34 47.01 -0.88
C LEU A 7 8.19 45.92 -0.21
N ALA A 8 7.75 45.37 0.92
CA ALA A 8 8.46 44.31 1.64
C ALA A 8 8.79 43.07 0.76
N PRO A 9 7.90 42.56 -0.11
CA PRO A 9 8.25 41.45 -1.01
C PRO A 9 9.30 41.86 -2.04
N LEU A 10 9.22 43.09 -2.55
CA LEU A 10 10.15 43.62 -3.56
C LEU A 10 11.54 43.83 -2.97
N VAL A 11 11.62 44.38 -1.75
CA VAL A 11 12.87 44.57 -0.99
C VAL A 11 13.48 43.23 -0.61
N LEU A 12 12.65 42.25 -0.22
CA LEU A 12 13.12 40.88 0.04
C LEU A 12 13.68 40.22 -1.23
N VAL A 13 13.00 40.36 -2.37
CA VAL A 13 13.50 39.87 -3.67
C VAL A 13 14.81 40.55 -4.04
N LEU A 14 14.92 41.87 -3.86
CA LEU A 14 16.14 42.62 -4.18
C LEU A 14 17.30 42.25 -3.26
N LEU A 15 17.05 42.07 -1.96
CA LEU A 15 18.03 41.55 -1.00
C LEU A 15 18.48 40.14 -1.37
N VAL A 16 17.56 39.25 -1.75
CA VAL A 16 17.87 37.90 -2.22
C VAL A 16 18.70 37.95 -3.50
N LEU A 17 18.38 38.82 -4.46
CA LEU A 17 19.14 38.99 -5.71
C LEU A 17 20.55 39.54 -5.46
N VAL A 18 20.70 40.52 -4.57
CA VAL A 18 22.00 41.07 -4.18
C VAL A 18 22.84 40.03 -3.44
N TYR A 19 22.22 39.27 -2.52
CA TYR A 19 22.88 38.21 -1.77
C TYR A 19 23.28 37.05 -2.69
N LEU A 20 22.43 36.66 -3.64
CA LEU A 20 22.74 35.70 -4.71
C LEU A 20 23.88 36.22 -5.59
N GLY A 21 23.91 37.50 -5.92
CA GLY A 21 24.99 38.13 -6.68
C GLY A 21 26.34 38.13 -5.94
N ALA A 22 26.33 38.30 -4.62
CA ALA A 22 27.52 38.20 -3.77
C ALA A 22 28.00 36.74 -3.66
N ILE A 23 27.09 35.80 -3.43
CA ILE A 23 27.35 34.35 -3.44
C ILE A 23 27.90 33.92 -4.80
N TRP A 24 27.37 34.43 -5.90
CA TRP A 24 27.82 34.14 -7.26
C TRP A 24 29.26 34.58 -7.54
N ARG A 25 29.86 35.45 -6.73
CA ARG A 25 31.28 35.81 -6.88
C ARG A 25 32.22 34.73 -6.36
N HIS A 26 31.72 33.78 -5.56
CA HIS A 26 32.49 32.64 -5.08
C HIS A 26 32.35 31.43 -6.03
N PRO A 27 33.43 30.95 -6.67
CA PRO A 27 33.39 29.81 -7.59
C PRO A 27 32.68 28.55 -7.06
N PRO A 28 32.93 28.05 -5.82
CA PRO A 28 32.22 26.88 -5.31
C PRO A 28 30.71 27.11 -5.12
N ALA A 29 30.30 28.36 -4.87
CA ALA A 29 28.91 28.67 -4.65
C ALA A 29 28.09 28.73 -5.96
N ARG A 30 28.72 29.03 -7.10
CA ARG A 30 28.08 28.87 -8.43
C ARG A 30 27.68 27.42 -8.70
N TRP A 31 28.61 26.50 -8.43
CA TRP A 31 28.35 25.07 -8.61
C TRP A 31 27.24 24.59 -7.67
N ALA A 32 27.24 25.07 -6.41
CA ALA A 32 26.19 24.79 -5.45
C ALA A 32 24.81 25.29 -5.91
N LEU A 33 24.74 26.53 -6.41
CA LEU A 33 23.47 27.12 -6.86
C LEU A 33 22.91 26.41 -8.09
N VAL A 34 23.73 26.13 -9.10
CA VAL A 34 23.28 25.45 -10.33
C VAL A 34 22.85 24.01 -10.02
N ALA A 35 23.67 23.26 -9.29
CA ALA A 35 23.32 21.89 -8.93
C ALA A 35 22.08 21.85 -8.02
N GLY A 36 21.98 22.77 -7.05
CA GLY A 36 20.83 22.90 -6.17
C GLY A 36 19.54 23.21 -6.93
N ALA A 37 19.56 24.17 -7.87
CA ALA A 37 18.39 24.50 -8.67
C ALA A 37 17.94 23.30 -9.54
N LEU A 38 18.87 22.64 -10.23
CA LEU A 38 18.57 21.46 -11.04
C LEU A 38 18.03 20.30 -10.20
N GLY A 39 18.65 20.02 -9.04
CA GLY A 39 18.22 18.97 -8.13
C GLY A 39 16.84 19.25 -7.51
N GLY A 40 16.58 20.50 -7.11
CA GLY A 40 15.29 20.93 -6.61
C GLY A 40 14.18 20.75 -7.64
N VAL A 41 14.38 21.27 -8.86
CA VAL A 41 13.40 21.14 -9.95
C VAL A 41 13.20 19.67 -10.33
N GLY A 42 14.28 18.92 -10.55
CA GLY A 42 14.21 17.51 -10.94
C GLY A 42 13.54 16.64 -9.87
N GLY A 43 13.87 16.85 -8.59
CA GLY A 43 13.25 16.17 -7.46
C GLY A 43 11.76 16.45 -7.34
N SER A 44 11.35 17.72 -7.50
CA SER A 44 9.95 18.12 -7.49
C SER A 44 9.17 17.57 -8.69
N VAL A 45 9.73 17.60 -9.89
CA VAL A 45 9.09 17.03 -11.09
C VAL A 45 8.89 15.54 -10.91
N LEU A 46 9.93 14.79 -10.49
CA LEU A 46 9.81 13.36 -10.22
C LEU A 46 8.74 13.08 -9.16
N TYR A 47 8.76 13.81 -8.03
CA TYR A 47 7.77 13.66 -6.96
C TYR A 47 6.34 13.90 -7.44
N VAL A 48 6.10 14.98 -8.19
CA VAL A 48 4.78 15.30 -8.75
C VAL A 48 4.36 14.26 -9.79
N SER A 49 5.26 13.81 -10.67
CA SER A 49 4.96 12.74 -11.63
C SER A 49 4.53 11.45 -10.93
N LEU A 50 5.18 11.10 -9.81
CA LEU A 50 4.83 9.93 -9.00
C LEU A 50 3.50 10.10 -8.25
N LEU A 51 3.18 11.33 -7.83
CA LEU A 51 1.88 11.66 -7.24
C LEU A 51 0.72 11.52 -8.24
N LEU A 52 0.92 11.99 -9.48
CA LEU A 52 -0.10 11.94 -10.53
C LEU A 52 -0.40 10.52 -11.00
N GLN A 53 0.51 9.57 -10.79
CA GLN A 53 0.28 8.15 -11.05
C GLN A 53 -0.60 7.47 -9.98
N GLN A 54 -0.91 8.16 -8.87
CA GLN A 54 -1.72 7.59 -7.79
C GLN A 54 -3.21 7.66 -8.09
N ARG A 55 -3.92 6.56 -7.82
CA ARG A 55 -5.40 6.50 -7.89
C ARG A 55 -6.08 6.95 -6.59
N SER A 56 -5.33 7.47 -5.62
CA SER A 56 -5.83 7.82 -4.29
C SER A 56 -6.27 9.27 -4.24
N SER A 57 -7.48 9.52 -3.74
CA SER A 57 -7.98 10.88 -3.45
C SER A 57 -7.12 11.63 -2.42
N THR A 58 -6.37 10.92 -1.56
CA THR A 58 -5.42 11.53 -0.62
C THR A 58 -4.08 11.93 -1.24
N ALA A 59 -3.77 11.51 -2.48
CA ALA A 59 -2.51 11.87 -3.14
C ALA A 59 -2.38 13.38 -3.39
N ALA A 60 -3.49 14.08 -3.60
CA ALA A 60 -3.49 15.54 -3.77
C ALA A 60 -2.91 16.30 -2.57
N ILE A 61 -3.05 15.77 -1.34
CA ILE A 61 -2.42 16.33 -0.13
C ILE A 61 -0.89 16.32 -0.26
N GLY A 62 -0.34 15.35 -0.99
CA GLY A 62 1.08 15.24 -1.30
C GLY A 62 1.65 16.48 -2.01
N LEU A 63 0.85 17.19 -2.81
CA LEU A 63 1.30 18.39 -3.51
C LEU A 63 1.71 19.52 -2.55
N LEU A 64 1.12 19.58 -1.35
CA LEU A 64 1.49 20.56 -0.31
C LEU A 64 2.93 20.39 0.18
N PHE A 65 3.51 19.19 0.03
CA PHE A 65 4.89 18.90 0.42
C PHE A 65 5.91 19.15 -0.71
N THR A 66 5.47 19.53 -1.91
CA THR A 66 6.37 19.81 -3.05
C THR A 66 7.45 20.87 -2.73
N PRO A 67 7.16 21.97 -2.02
CA PRO A 67 8.19 22.94 -1.62
C PRO A 67 9.24 22.36 -0.68
N TRP A 68 8.85 21.45 0.22
CA TRP A 68 9.77 20.74 1.11
C TRP A 68 10.65 19.75 0.33
N VAL A 69 10.07 19.02 -0.62
CA VAL A 69 10.81 18.12 -1.51
C VAL A 69 11.83 18.92 -2.33
N PHE A 70 11.43 20.07 -2.87
CA PHE A 70 12.33 20.99 -3.57
C PHE A 70 13.50 21.39 -2.66
N ALA A 71 13.23 21.85 -1.43
CA ALA A 71 14.26 22.32 -0.52
C ALA A 71 15.28 21.22 -0.14
N VAL A 72 14.79 20.00 0.14
CA VAL A 72 15.65 18.86 0.48
C VAL A 72 16.49 18.43 -0.72
N ALA A 73 15.87 18.32 -1.91
CA ALA A 73 16.57 17.93 -3.13
C ALA A 73 17.58 19.01 -3.56
N ALA A 74 17.22 20.29 -3.44
CA ALA A 74 18.09 21.41 -3.75
C ALA A 74 19.28 21.51 -2.79
N GLY A 75 19.06 21.35 -1.48
CA GLY A 75 20.15 21.34 -0.49
C GLY A 75 21.15 20.20 -0.72
N SER A 76 20.63 19.01 -1.01
CA SER A 76 21.44 17.82 -1.31
C SER A 76 22.26 18.01 -2.59
N ALA A 77 21.63 18.50 -3.66
CA ALA A 77 22.31 18.73 -4.92
C ALA A 77 23.29 19.92 -4.86
N ALA A 78 23.02 20.94 -4.04
CA ALA A 78 23.96 22.03 -3.79
C ALA A 78 25.25 21.53 -3.11
N ALA A 79 25.13 20.64 -2.11
CA ALA A 79 26.29 20.00 -1.48
C ALA A 79 27.12 19.19 -2.50
N TRP A 80 26.44 18.51 -3.42
CA TRP A 80 27.09 17.85 -4.56
C TRP A 80 27.84 18.82 -5.48
N GLY A 81 27.22 19.96 -5.81
CA GLY A 81 27.85 21.01 -6.60
C GLY A 81 29.15 21.51 -5.96
N VAL A 82 29.14 21.75 -4.64
CA VAL A 82 30.36 22.12 -3.89
C VAL A 82 31.41 21.03 -3.99
N GLY A 83 31.03 19.76 -3.81
CA GLY A 83 31.95 18.63 -3.93
C GLY A 83 32.59 18.53 -5.32
N LEU A 84 31.81 18.68 -6.39
CA LEU A 84 32.28 18.61 -7.76
C LEU A 84 33.26 19.75 -8.07
N HIS A 85 33.01 20.95 -7.55
CA HIS A 85 33.95 22.06 -7.64
C HIS A 85 35.30 21.70 -6.98
N GLN A 86 35.27 21.09 -5.78
CA GLN A 86 36.51 20.68 -5.08
C GLN A 86 37.27 19.61 -5.86
N LEU A 87 36.58 18.65 -6.49
CA LEU A 87 37.19 17.65 -7.36
C LEU A 87 37.82 18.28 -8.61
N ALA A 88 37.13 19.20 -9.28
CA ALA A 88 37.65 19.90 -10.45
C ALA A 88 38.92 20.72 -10.14
N HIS A 89 39.09 21.14 -8.88
CA HIS A 89 40.22 21.96 -8.42
C HIS A 89 41.15 21.22 -7.44
N THR A 90 41.22 19.89 -7.54
CA THR A 90 42.01 19.01 -6.63
C THR A 90 43.47 19.45 -6.49
N ARG A 91 44.12 19.84 -7.59
CA ARG A 91 45.54 20.28 -7.58
C ARG A 91 45.77 21.55 -6.75
N GLN A 92 44.81 22.47 -6.72
CA GLN A 92 44.90 23.70 -5.91
C GLN A 92 44.56 23.42 -4.44
N ALA A 93 43.62 22.51 -4.18
CA ALA A 93 43.22 22.14 -2.83
C ALA A 93 44.35 21.45 -2.05
N LEU A 94 45.06 20.51 -2.70
CA LEU A 94 46.16 19.74 -2.08
C LEU A 94 47.43 20.58 -1.83
N ARG A 95 47.64 21.66 -2.60
CA ARG A 95 48.75 22.60 -2.40
C ARG A 95 48.46 23.69 -1.35
N GLY A 96 47.20 23.80 -0.91
CA GLY A 96 46.71 24.91 -0.10
C GLY A 96 46.86 24.75 1.42
N GLY A 97 47.69 23.82 1.87
CA GLY A 97 47.90 23.51 3.29
C GLY A 97 46.88 22.53 3.89
N PRO A 98 47.11 22.07 5.14
CA PRO A 98 46.40 20.93 5.73
C PRO A 98 44.89 21.15 5.89
N ARG A 99 44.46 22.38 6.17
CA ARG A 99 43.02 22.72 6.28
C ARG A 99 42.27 22.57 4.95
N ARG A 100 42.87 22.99 3.83
CA ARG A 100 42.25 22.86 2.50
C ARG A 100 42.25 21.41 2.01
N ALA A 101 43.30 20.65 2.32
CA ALA A 101 43.36 19.22 2.07
C ALA A 101 42.28 18.45 2.87
N ALA A 102 42.03 18.82 4.14
CA ALA A 102 40.98 18.22 4.97
C ALA A 102 39.56 18.51 4.42
N VAL A 103 39.27 19.76 4.03
CA VAL A 103 37.99 20.13 3.42
C VAL A 103 37.77 19.38 2.10
N TRP A 104 38.81 19.24 1.29
CA TRP A 104 38.77 18.43 0.07
C TRP A 104 38.49 16.95 0.39
N GLY A 105 39.17 16.36 1.37
CA GLY A 105 38.96 14.97 1.79
C GLY A 105 37.52 14.69 2.24
N VAL A 106 36.93 15.58 3.04
CA VAL A 106 35.52 15.48 3.47
C VAL A 106 34.56 15.59 2.27
N ALA A 107 34.82 16.52 1.35
CA ALA A 107 33.99 16.70 0.15
C ALA A 107 34.03 15.47 -0.77
N VAL A 108 35.20 14.87 -0.96
CA VAL A 108 35.36 13.62 -1.74
C VAL A 108 34.68 12.46 -1.06
N LEU A 109 34.85 12.30 0.27
CA LEU A 109 34.18 11.25 1.03
C LEU A 109 32.65 11.40 0.97
N PHE A 110 32.14 12.62 1.10
CA PHE A 110 30.71 12.93 0.96
C PHE A 110 30.20 12.57 -0.44
N LEU A 111 30.92 12.95 -1.51
CA LEU A 111 30.53 12.60 -2.87
C LEU A 111 30.54 11.09 -3.10
N LEU A 112 31.59 10.39 -2.68
CA LEU A 112 31.68 8.94 -2.84
C LEU A 112 30.57 8.22 -2.07
N ALA A 113 30.36 8.59 -0.80
CA ALA A 113 29.29 8.04 0.03
C ALA A 113 27.91 8.35 -0.57
N SER A 114 27.65 9.60 -0.95
CA SER A 114 26.38 10.00 -1.51
C SER A 114 26.11 9.33 -2.86
N THR A 115 27.09 9.25 -3.76
CA THR A 115 26.97 8.53 -5.05
C THR A 115 26.67 7.06 -4.81
N TYR A 116 27.34 6.44 -3.83
CA TYR A 116 27.14 5.05 -3.48
C TYR A 116 25.71 4.80 -2.97
N TYR A 117 25.22 5.61 -2.03
CA TYR A 117 23.88 5.47 -1.46
C TYR A 117 22.78 5.82 -2.48
N THR A 118 22.88 6.96 -3.18
CA THR A 118 21.89 7.33 -4.20
C THR A 118 21.90 6.37 -5.37
N GLY A 119 23.07 5.90 -5.80
CA GLY A 119 23.20 4.89 -6.84
C GLY A 119 22.72 3.50 -6.40
N ARG A 120 22.84 3.15 -5.12
CA ARG A 120 22.23 1.94 -4.54
C ARG A 120 20.70 2.03 -4.58
N ASP A 121 20.14 3.13 -4.09
CA ASP A 121 18.68 3.31 -4.01
C ASP A 121 18.07 3.46 -5.40
N ALA A 122 18.70 4.20 -6.31
CA ALA A 122 18.28 4.31 -7.69
C ALA A 122 18.28 2.95 -8.40
N ARG A 123 19.28 2.09 -8.16
CA ARG A 123 19.27 0.71 -8.68
C ARG A 123 18.16 -0.14 -8.09
N SER A 124 17.88 0.01 -6.79
CA SER A 124 16.77 -0.69 -6.12
C SER A 124 15.42 -0.30 -6.74
N VAL A 125 15.16 1.00 -6.87
CA VAL A 125 13.93 1.55 -7.47
C VAL A 125 13.82 1.19 -8.94
N ALA A 126 14.89 1.32 -9.72
CA ALA A 126 14.89 0.94 -11.13
C ALA A 126 14.64 -0.57 -11.30
N GLY A 127 15.24 -1.40 -10.45
CA GLY A 127 14.99 -2.84 -10.41
C GLY A 127 13.53 -3.16 -10.09
N PHE A 128 12.97 -2.51 -9.06
CA PHE A 128 11.56 -2.62 -8.69
C PHE A 128 10.63 -2.25 -9.84
N LEU A 129 10.85 -1.09 -10.47
CA LEU A 129 10.02 -0.63 -11.59
C LEU A 129 10.12 -1.59 -12.79
N ARG A 130 11.33 -2.07 -13.12
CA ARG A 130 11.50 -3.08 -14.17
C ARG A 130 10.70 -4.34 -13.87
N LEU A 131 10.81 -4.88 -12.66
CA LEU A 131 10.10 -6.09 -12.24
C LEU A 131 8.59 -5.90 -12.16
N LYS A 132 8.12 -4.68 -11.84
CA LYS A 132 6.68 -4.40 -11.74
C LYS A 132 5.99 -4.29 -13.10
N TRP A 133 6.70 -3.78 -14.12
CA TRP A 133 6.09 -3.37 -15.38
C TRP A 133 6.56 -4.17 -16.60
N ALA A 134 7.69 -4.87 -16.52
CA ALA A 134 8.18 -5.68 -17.63
C ALA A 134 7.80 -7.15 -17.44
N PRO A 135 7.41 -7.86 -18.53
CA PRO A 135 7.30 -9.31 -18.48
C PRO A 135 8.67 -9.92 -18.15
N ALA A 136 8.69 -10.91 -17.26
CA ALA A 136 9.92 -11.53 -16.80
C ALA A 136 9.75 -13.05 -16.64
N ASP A 137 10.59 -13.80 -17.34
CA ASP A 137 10.62 -15.25 -17.23
C ASP A 137 11.14 -15.70 -15.84
N ALA A 138 10.79 -16.93 -15.46
CA ALA A 138 11.15 -17.53 -14.17
C ALA A 138 12.65 -17.41 -13.85
N ARG A 139 13.54 -17.67 -14.82
CA ARG A 139 15.00 -17.57 -14.65
C ARG A 139 15.45 -16.14 -14.30
N VAL A 140 14.86 -15.14 -14.93
CA VAL A 140 15.18 -13.73 -14.69
C VAL A 140 14.78 -13.35 -13.26
N LEU A 141 13.61 -13.82 -12.81
CA LEU A 141 13.11 -13.59 -11.46
C LEU A 141 13.97 -14.30 -10.40
N GLU A 142 14.40 -15.54 -10.65
CA GLU A 142 15.30 -16.28 -9.75
C GLU A 142 16.65 -15.58 -9.60
N ASP A 143 17.26 -15.17 -10.71
CA ASP A 143 18.53 -14.45 -10.70
C ASP A 143 18.40 -13.07 -10.04
N ALA A 144 17.28 -12.36 -10.29
CA ALA A 144 16.97 -11.11 -9.62
C ALA A 144 16.79 -11.32 -8.11
N CYS A 145 16.11 -12.39 -7.71
CA CYS A 145 15.89 -12.74 -6.31
C CYS A 145 17.21 -13.04 -5.60
N ARG A 146 18.08 -13.86 -6.21
CA ARG A 146 19.41 -14.15 -5.67
C ARG A 146 20.21 -12.87 -5.41
N ARG A 147 20.21 -11.94 -6.37
CA ARG A 147 20.88 -10.64 -6.23
C ARG A 147 20.24 -9.75 -5.17
N ALA A 148 18.92 -9.75 -5.07
CA ALA A 148 18.18 -8.94 -4.11
C ALA A 148 18.37 -9.46 -2.67
N LEU A 149 18.36 -10.79 -2.47
CA LEU A 149 18.69 -11.45 -1.21
C LEU A 149 20.11 -11.09 -0.75
N ALA A 150 21.09 -11.22 -1.64
CA ALA A 150 22.49 -10.88 -1.33
C ALA A 150 22.69 -9.42 -0.89
N ARG A 151 21.84 -8.51 -1.35
CA ARG A 151 21.90 -7.07 -1.03
C ARG A 151 20.95 -6.65 0.08
N ARG A 152 20.11 -7.58 0.58
CA ARG A 152 18.97 -7.29 1.44
C ARG A 152 18.10 -6.17 0.86
N ASP A 153 17.79 -6.29 -0.44
CA ASP A 153 16.98 -5.33 -1.19
C ASP A 153 15.51 -5.76 -1.17
N TYR A 154 14.85 -5.49 -0.05
CA TYR A 154 13.47 -5.91 0.19
C TYR A 154 12.46 -5.26 -0.73
N LEU A 155 12.79 -4.10 -1.32
CA LEU A 155 11.93 -3.47 -2.31
C LEU A 155 11.86 -4.32 -3.57
N GLN A 156 13.01 -4.76 -4.09
CA GLN A 156 13.05 -5.70 -5.21
C GLN A 156 12.46 -7.06 -4.84
N LEU A 157 12.72 -7.57 -3.63
CA LEU A 157 12.13 -8.84 -3.17
C LEU A 157 10.61 -8.78 -3.12
N ALA A 158 10.02 -7.67 -2.68
CA ALA A 158 8.58 -7.48 -2.68
C ALA A 158 8.01 -7.39 -4.11
N ALA A 159 8.70 -6.73 -5.05
CA ALA A 159 8.30 -6.75 -6.46
C ALA A 159 8.35 -8.16 -7.07
N ILE A 160 9.38 -8.94 -6.74
CA ILE A 160 9.48 -10.34 -7.17
C ILE A 160 8.35 -11.15 -6.55
N ALA A 161 8.10 -11.02 -5.25
CA ALA A 161 7.00 -11.71 -4.59
C ALA A 161 5.63 -11.35 -5.17
N ALA A 162 5.41 -10.11 -5.59
CA ALA A 162 4.15 -9.66 -6.20
C ALA A 162 4.02 -10.03 -7.69
N HIS A 163 5.11 -10.45 -8.36
CA HIS A 163 5.09 -10.65 -9.80
C HIS A 163 4.25 -11.89 -10.19
N PRO A 164 3.31 -11.79 -11.16
CA PRO A 164 2.37 -12.87 -11.48
C PRO A 164 3.00 -14.15 -12.02
N GLN A 165 4.25 -14.09 -12.50
CA GLN A 165 4.98 -15.25 -13.04
C GLN A 165 6.02 -15.80 -12.06
N THR A 166 6.02 -15.35 -10.81
CA THR A 166 6.99 -15.82 -9.82
C THR A 166 6.76 -17.30 -9.52
N PRO A 167 7.82 -18.14 -9.62
CA PRO A 167 7.69 -19.57 -9.39
C PRO A 167 7.23 -19.89 -7.96
N PRO A 168 6.35 -20.89 -7.77
CA PRO A 168 5.89 -21.31 -6.43
C PRO A 168 7.04 -21.68 -5.49
N ALA A 169 8.09 -22.34 -5.99
CA ALA A 169 9.26 -22.70 -5.21
C ALA A 169 10.02 -21.48 -4.66
N LEU A 170 10.08 -20.40 -5.44
CA LEU A 170 10.73 -19.16 -5.04
C LEU A 170 9.90 -18.43 -3.97
N LEU A 171 8.57 -18.39 -4.13
CA LEU A 171 7.64 -17.85 -3.13
C LEU A 171 7.77 -18.61 -1.80
N LEU A 172 7.82 -19.93 -1.84
CA LEU A 172 8.03 -20.76 -0.65
C LEU A 172 9.38 -20.50 0.02
N ALA A 173 10.45 -20.33 -0.77
CA ALA A 173 11.77 -19.99 -0.24
C ALA A 173 11.78 -18.63 0.46
N LEU A 174 11.10 -17.63 -0.10
CA LEU A 174 10.94 -16.31 0.51
C LEU A 174 10.14 -16.37 1.81
N ALA A 175 9.06 -17.18 1.85
CA ALA A 175 8.24 -17.37 3.05
C ALA A 175 9.00 -18.05 4.20
N ARG A 176 9.93 -18.96 3.88
CA ARG A 176 10.76 -19.70 4.84
C ARG A 176 12.02 -18.93 5.28
N SER A 177 12.23 -17.72 4.77
CA SER A 177 13.42 -16.95 5.13
C SER A 177 13.34 -16.50 6.58
N ASP A 178 14.39 -16.78 7.36
CA ASP A 178 14.52 -16.31 8.75
C ASP A 178 14.90 -14.83 8.85
N ASP A 179 15.03 -14.11 7.73
CA ASP A 179 15.41 -12.70 7.72
C ASP A 179 14.25 -11.84 8.27
N PRO A 180 14.41 -11.17 9.43
CA PRO A 180 13.35 -10.33 10.01
C PRO A 180 12.87 -9.25 9.05
N GLY A 181 13.76 -8.77 8.16
CA GLY A 181 13.44 -7.76 7.17
C GLY A 181 12.36 -8.16 6.17
N MET A 182 12.06 -9.46 6.05
CA MET A 182 10.96 -10.00 5.23
C MET A 182 9.58 -9.72 5.83
N HIS A 183 9.50 -9.65 7.17
CA HIS A 183 8.28 -9.44 7.94
C HIS A 183 8.06 -7.97 8.29
N GLU A 184 9.10 -7.15 8.21
CA GLU A 184 9.07 -5.74 8.58
C GLU A 184 8.26 -4.90 7.57
N LYS A 185 7.40 -4.06 8.13
CA LYS A 185 6.70 -3.02 7.37
C LYS A 185 7.70 -1.94 6.98
N ARG A 186 8.09 -1.87 5.71
CA ARG A 186 9.05 -0.85 5.27
C ARG A 186 8.36 0.47 4.94
N ARG A 187 8.70 1.51 5.70
CA ARG A 187 8.33 2.90 5.42
C ARG A 187 9.44 3.52 4.55
N GLY A 188 9.08 4.07 3.39
CA GLY A 188 10.01 4.79 2.51
C GLY A 188 9.24 5.64 1.49
N LEU A 189 9.92 6.26 0.52
CA LEU A 189 9.29 6.98 -0.62
C LEU A 189 8.24 6.13 -1.35
N VAL A 190 8.30 4.80 -1.19
CA VAL A 190 7.34 3.80 -1.66
C VAL A 190 5.98 3.87 -0.95
N ASN A 191 5.88 4.50 0.23
CA ASN A 191 4.61 4.78 0.91
C ASN A 191 3.70 5.75 0.12
N LEU A 192 4.22 6.42 -0.93
CA LEU A 192 3.38 7.15 -1.87
C LEU A 192 2.54 6.22 -2.76
N PHE A 193 2.92 4.93 -2.90
CA PHE A 193 2.46 4.05 -3.98
C PHE A 193 1.44 2.98 -3.58
N ASP A 194 1.23 2.71 -2.30
CA ASP A 194 0.04 2.00 -1.82
C ASP A 194 -0.11 2.06 -0.30
N ARG A 195 -1.34 1.98 0.21
CA ARG A 195 -1.63 2.11 1.66
C ARG A 195 -1.12 0.93 2.51
N ASP A 196 -0.78 -0.18 1.87
CA ASP A 196 -0.21 -1.36 2.51
C ASP A 196 1.30 -1.40 2.32
N ALA A 197 2.05 -0.84 3.26
CA ALA A 197 3.50 -0.91 3.18
C ALA A 197 4.00 -2.38 3.15
N LEU A 198 4.88 -2.64 2.18
CA LEU A 198 5.33 -3.93 1.70
C LEU A 198 6.18 -4.65 2.76
N ALA A 199 5.59 -5.62 3.45
CA ALA A 199 6.36 -6.74 3.99
C ALA A 199 6.40 -7.80 2.89
N VAL A 200 7.59 -8.30 2.54
CA VAL A 200 7.79 -9.24 1.42
C VAL A 200 6.87 -10.45 1.57
N VAL A 201 6.74 -10.99 2.79
CA VAL A 201 5.90 -12.16 3.07
C VAL A 201 4.40 -11.94 2.81
N ARG A 202 3.91 -10.70 2.90
CA ARG A 202 2.51 -10.38 2.60
C ARG A 202 2.27 -10.44 1.10
N GLU A 203 3.20 -9.95 0.29
CA GLU A 203 3.15 -10.09 -1.17
C GLU A 203 3.26 -11.55 -1.59
N VAL A 204 4.10 -12.33 -0.91
CA VAL A 204 4.21 -13.78 -1.13
C VAL A 204 2.85 -14.46 -0.91
N LEU A 205 2.11 -14.14 0.16
CA LEU A 205 0.78 -14.70 0.44
C LEU A 205 -0.29 -14.28 -0.57
N ARG A 206 -0.20 -13.06 -1.08
CA ARG A 206 -1.16 -12.47 -2.03
C ARG A 206 -0.94 -12.94 -3.46
N ASN A 207 0.22 -13.52 -3.76
CA ASN A 207 0.55 -14.00 -5.10
C ASN A 207 -0.36 -15.18 -5.50
N PRO A 208 -1.02 -15.14 -6.68
CA PRO A 208 -1.85 -16.25 -7.16
C PRO A 208 -1.13 -17.59 -7.32
N ASN A 209 0.19 -17.59 -7.52
CA ASN A 209 1.03 -18.78 -7.64
C ASN A 209 1.56 -19.28 -6.29
N ALA A 210 1.20 -18.64 -5.17
CA ALA A 210 1.65 -19.05 -3.86
C ALA A 210 1.17 -20.48 -3.55
N PRO A 211 2.08 -21.42 -3.28
CA PRO A 211 1.67 -22.77 -2.95
C PRO A 211 1.06 -22.81 -1.53
N PRO A 212 0.12 -23.72 -1.22
CA PRO A 212 -0.60 -23.74 0.05
C PRO A 212 0.30 -23.80 1.30
N GLU A 213 1.49 -24.37 1.16
CA GLU A 213 2.53 -24.47 2.19
C GLU A 213 2.98 -23.10 2.70
N VAL A 214 2.90 -22.04 1.87
CA VAL A 214 3.23 -20.67 2.28
C VAL A 214 2.34 -20.23 3.45
N ALA A 215 1.04 -20.50 3.39
CA ALA A 215 0.11 -20.15 4.46
C ALA A 215 0.44 -20.89 5.77
N ALA A 216 0.86 -22.15 5.67
CA ALA A 216 1.28 -22.95 6.83
C ALA A 216 2.56 -22.39 7.48
N VAL A 217 3.56 -22.04 6.69
CA VAL A 217 4.81 -21.44 7.18
C VAL A 217 4.53 -20.09 7.87
N LEU A 218 3.76 -19.22 7.22
CA LEU A 218 3.52 -17.87 7.72
C LEU A 218 2.49 -17.81 8.86
N ALA A 219 1.76 -18.89 9.13
CA ALA A 219 0.90 -19.02 10.31
C ALA A 219 1.68 -19.03 11.65
N ALA A 220 3.00 -19.23 11.60
CA ALA A 220 3.90 -19.13 12.75
C ALA A 220 4.41 -17.69 12.99
N SER A 221 4.12 -16.75 12.09
CA SER A 221 4.61 -15.37 12.17
C SER A 221 4.18 -14.68 13.47
N PRO A 222 5.05 -13.88 14.11
CA PRO A 222 4.67 -13.06 15.26
C PRO A 222 3.89 -11.78 14.87
N ASN A 223 3.80 -11.45 13.58
CA ASN A 223 3.19 -10.22 13.09
C ASN A 223 1.71 -10.42 12.74
N ASP A 224 0.81 -9.76 13.48
CA ASP A 224 -0.64 -9.85 13.31
C ASP A 224 -1.14 -9.45 11.92
N TYR A 225 -0.45 -8.55 11.20
CA TYR A 225 -0.81 -8.21 9.82
C TYR A 225 -0.55 -9.39 8.86
N VAL A 226 0.52 -10.15 9.10
CA VAL A 226 0.80 -11.37 8.33
C VAL A 226 -0.23 -12.44 8.67
N LEU A 227 -0.56 -12.59 9.96
CA LEU A 227 -1.57 -13.56 10.40
C LEU A 227 -2.97 -13.23 9.88
N TYR A 228 -3.33 -11.95 9.73
CA TYR A 228 -4.54 -11.54 9.03
C TYR A 228 -4.54 -12.00 7.58
N ASP A 229 -3.46 -11.73 6.83
CA ASP A 229 -3.40 -12.16 5.42
C ASP A 229 -3.42 -13.70 5.29
N VAL A 230 -2.79 -14.43 6.23
CA VAL A 230 -2.92 -15.89 6.32
C VAL A 230 -4.37 -16.29 6.57
N ALA A 231 -5.04 -15.67 7.53
CA ALA A 231 -6.43 -15.99 7.88
C ALA A 231 -7.41 -15.68 6.74
N VAL A 232 -7.16 -14.65 5.92
CA VAL A 232 -7.98 -14.31 4.74
C VAL A 232 -7.64 -15.17 3.52
N SER A 233 -6.45 -15.79 3.50
CA SER A 233 -5.96 -16.54 2.34
C SER A 233 -6.93 -17.65 1.91
N PRO A 234 -7.18 -17.82 0.60
CA PRO A 234 -7.91 -18.98 0.12
C PRO A 234 -7.17 -20.29 0.46
N HIS A 235 -5.85 -20.27 0.64
CA HIS A 235 -5.09 -21.47 0.95
C HIS A 235 -5.10 -21.84 2.44
N ALA A 236 -5.75 -21.05 3.30
CA ALA A 236 -5.88 -21.38 4.71
C ALA A 236 -6.82 -22.59 4.91
N THR A 237 -6.24 -23.71 5.33
CA THR A 237 -6.99 -24.93 5.66
C THR A 237 -7.72 -24.77 7.00
N ALA A 238 -8.74 -25.59 7.23
CA ALA A 238 -9.44 -25.61 8.53
C ALA A 238 -8.50 -25.87 9.71
N ALA A 239 -7.42 -26.65 9.51
CA ALA A 239 -6.40 -26.88 10.52
C ALA A 239 -5.64 -25.59 10.87
N ILE A 240 -5.20 -24.83 9.86
CA ILE A 240 -4.52 -23.53 10.06
C ILE A 240 -5.47 -22.54 10.76
N LEU A 241 -6.72 -22.44 10.30
CA LEU A 241 -7.69 -21.50 10.87
C LEU A 241 -8.02 -21.84 12.33
N ARG A 242 -8.20 -23.12 12.67
CA ARG A 242 -8.38 -23.56 14.07
C ARG A 242 -7.17 -23.24 14.92
N ASP A 243 -5.99 -23.49 14.39
CA ASP A 243 -4.76 -23.23 15.11
C ASP A 243 -4.55 -21.74 15.39
N LEU A 244 -4.75 -20.86 14.39
CA LEU A 244 -4.73 -19.41 14.55
C LEU A 244 -5.76 -18.95 15.59
N ALA A 245 -6.99 -19.44 15.47
CA ALA A 245 -8.08 -19.08 16.36
C ALA A 245 -7.86 -19.54 17.82
N ARG A 246 -7.00 -20.54 18.07
CA ARG A 246 -6.62 -20.96 19.43
C ARG A 246 -5.45 -20.15 19.98
N ARG A 247 -4.46 -19.83 19.14
CA ARG A 247 -3.19 -19.23 19.59
C ARG A 247 -3.20 -17.70 19.64
N ARG A 248 -4.14 -17.05 18.95
CA ARG A 248 -4.16 -15.59 18.76
C ARG A 248 -5.58 -15.06 18.83
N ASP A 249 -5.77 -14.02 19.64
CA ASP A 249 -7.06 -13.35 19.83
C ASP A 249 -7.02 -11.86 19.44
N GLY A 250 -6.02 -11.46 18.65
CA GLY A 250 -5.91 -10.10 18.14
C GLY A 250 -7.05 -9.75 17.17
N TYR A 251 -7.52 -8.51 17.19
CA TYR A 251 -8.63 -8.04 16.35
C TYR A 251 -8.41 -8.31 14.85
N LEU A 252 -7.17 -8.18 14.37
CA LEU A 252 -6.81 -8.50 12.99
C LEU A 252 -7.08 -9.97 12.66
N VAL A 253 -6.63 -10.91 13.50
CA VAL A 253 -6.88 -12.34 13.27
C VAL A 253 -8.38 -12.64 13.32
N ARG A 254 -9.13 -12.05 14.26
CA ARG A 254 -10.59 -12.20 14.36
C ARG A 254 -11.30 -11.73 13.09
N TRP A 255 -10.89 -10.59 12.52
CA TRP A 255 -11.44 -10.10 11.25
C TRP A 255 -11.12 -11.02 10.09
N GLY A 256 -9.87 -11.52 10.00
CA GLY A 256 -9.48 -12.45 8.94
C GLY A 256 -10.27 -13.76 8.98
N LEU A 257 -10.44 -14.34 10.17
CA LEU A 257 -11.28 -15.52 10.40
C LEU A 257 -12.75 -15.23 10.03
N ALA A 258 -13.29 -14.07 10.42
CA ALA A 258 -14.67 -13.71 10.14
C ALA A 258 -14.95 -13.49 8.65
N VAL A 259 -13.95 -13.06 7.86
CA VAL A 259 -14.09 -12.86 6.39
C VAL A 259 -13.95 -14.15 5.60
N ASN A 260 -13.13 -15.10 6.07
CA ASN A 260 -12.78 -16.26 5.27
C ASN A 260 -13.95 -17.25 5.15
N PRO A 261 -14.41 -17.59 3.93
CA PRO A 261 -15.52 -18.53 3.71
C PRO A 261 -15.20 -19.97 4.10
N ARG A 262 -13.92 -20.31 4.30
CA ARG A 262 -13.46 -21.63 4.75
C ARG A 262 -13.34 -21.74 6.27
N THR A 263 -13.63 -20.67 7.01
CA THR A 263 -13.58 -20.69 8.48
C THR A 263 -14.61 -21.69 9.02
N PRO A 264 -14.19 -22.66 9.86
CA PRO A 264 -15.11 -23.62 10.45
C PRO A 264 -16.27 -22.97 11.21
N PRO A 265 -17.49 -23.52 11.11
CA PRO A 265 -18.68 -22.97 11.79
C PRO A 265 -18.50 -22.76 13.29
N ASP A 266 -17.80 -23.68 13.98
CA ASP A 266 -17.52 -23.58 15.42
C ASP A 266 -16.73 -22.31 15.79
N ILE A 267 -15.81 -21.89 14.93
CA ILE A 267 -15.05 -20.65 15.11
C ILE A 267 -15.94 -19.43 14.84
N LEU A 268 -16.75 -19.46 13.78
CA LEU A 268 -17.67 -18.36 13.44
C LEU A 268 -18.72 -18.15 14.55
N GLU A 269 -19.25 -19.24 15.11
CA GLU A 269 -20.14 -19.22 16.26
C GLU A 269 -19.50 -18.58 17.49
N ARG A 270 -18.25 -18.94 17.76
CA ARG A 270 -17.49 -18.34 18.85
C ARG A 270 -17.30 -16.84 18.62
N LEU A 271 -16.77 -16.44 17.46
CA LEU A 271 -16.56 -15.02 17.10
C LEU A 271 -17.85 -14.21 17.19
N ALA A 272 -19.00 -14.81 16.90
CA ALA A 272 -20.28 -14.13 16.93
C ALA A 272 -20.82 -13.85 18.34
N ARG A 273 -20.26 -14.43 19.40
CA ARG A 273 -20.70 -14.19 20.80
C ARG A 273 -20.20 -12.86 21.33
N ASP A 274 -19.03 -12.45 20.89
CA ASP A 274 -18.22 -11.34 21.39
C ASP A 274 -17.68 -10.49 20.22
N ALA A 275 -18.48 -10.38 19.15
CA ALA A 275 -18.15 -9.63 17.94
C ALA A 275 -18.24 -8.11 18.17
N ASP A 276 -17.19 -7.40 17.80
CA ASP A 276 -17.27 -5.95 17.57
C ASP A 276 -18.04 -5.63 16.27
N ASP A 277 -18.28 -4.34 16.00
CA ASP A 277 -19.01 -3.89 14.81
C ASP A 277 -18.36 -4.31 13.48
N VAL A 278 -17.04 -4.47 13.45
CA VAL A 278 -16.29 -4.84 12.24
C VAL A 278 -16.42 -6.34 12.01
N THR A 279 -16.17 -7.14 13.04
CA THR A 279 -16.34 -8.60 13.08
C THR A 279 -17.78 -8.98 12.74
N THR A 280 -18.76 -8.25 13.29
CA THR A 280 -20.19 -8.44 12.99
C THR A 280 -20.48 -8.28 11.50
N ARG A 281 -19.96 -7.23 10.86
CA ARG A 281 -20.15 -7.02 9.41
C ARG A 281 -19.44 -8.06 8.57
N HIS A 282 -18.26 -8.52 9.00
CA HIS A 282 -17.53 -9.59 8.32
C HIS A 282 -18.28 -10.92 8.39
N LEU A 283 -18.75 -11.31 9.58
CA LEU A 283 -19.60 -12.50 9.76
C LEU A 283 -20.88 -12.40 8.93
N ALA A 284 -21.55 -11.25 8.93
CA ALA A 284 -22.77 -11.05 8.16
C ALA A 284 -22.58 -11.26 6.65
N GLY A 285 -21.44 -10.83 6.10
CA GLY A 285 -21.12 -10.97 4.67
C GLY A 285 -20.45 -12.29 4.28
N ASN A 286 -20.03 -13.11 5.24
CA ASN A 286 -19.30 -14.35 4.98
C ASN A 286 -20.26 -15.49 4.58
N PRO A 287 -20.09 -16.12 3.40
CA PRO A 287 -20.99 -17.18 2.95
C PRO A 287 -20.88 -18.49 3.75
N GLY A 288 -19.82 -18.68 4.54
CA GLY A 288 -19.67 -19.80 5.48
C GLY A 288 -20.38 -19.57 6.82
N THR A 289 -20.93 -18.39 7.08
CA THR A 289 -21.62 -18.09 8.34
C THR A 289 -22.92 -18.88 8.48
N PRO A 290 -23.12 -19.63 9.58
CA PRO A 290 -24.35 -20.38 9.83
C PRO A 290 -25.61 -19.52 9.81
N LEU A 291 -26.68 -20.06 9.20
CA LEU A 291 -28.00 -19.40 9.11
C LEU A 291 -28.55 -18.88 10.46
N PRO A 292 -28.41 -19.58 11.60
CA PRO A 292 -28.86 -19.05 12.89
C PRO A 292 -28.19 -17.72 13.27
N ILE A 293 -26.91 -17.57 12.95
CA ILE A 293 -26.15 -16.34 13.19
C ILE A 293 -26.65 -15.24 12.24
N LEU A 294 -26.78 -15.53 10.94
CA LEU A 294 -27.34 -14.59 9.96
C LEU A 294 -28.77 -14.15 10.33
N GLY A 295 -29.56 -15.09 10.86
CA GLY A 295 -30.88 -14.88 11.44
C GLY A 295 -30.90 -13.79 12.50
N ARG A 296 -29.97 -13.88 13.47
CA ARG A 296 -29.76 -12.89 14.53
C ARG A 296 -29.26 -11.57 13.97
N LEU A 297 -28.25 -11.59 13.10
CA LEU A 297 -27.63 -10.39 12.54
C LEU A 297 -28.58 -9.56 11.67
N ALA A 298 -29.50 -10.19 10.94
CA ALA A 298 -30.52 -9.48 10.19
C ALA A 298 -31.72 -9.00 11.06
N ARG A 299 -31.67 -9.18 12.39
CA ARG A 299 -32.49 -8.43 13.38
C ARG A 299 -31.69 -7.38 14.13
N SER A 300 -30.41 -7.18 13.79
CA SER A 300 -29.56 -6.20 14.46
C SER A 300 -30.11 -4.78 14.27
N GLY A 301 -29.96 -3.93 15.30
CA GLY A 301 -30.23 -2.50 15.17
C GLY A 301 -29.34 -1.80 14.14
N SER A 302 -28.17 -2.37 13.83
CA SER A 302 -27.24 -1.84 12.83
C SER A 302 -27.72 -2.13 11.40
N ALA A 303 -28.15 -1.08 10.68
CA ALA A 303 -28.49 -1.18 9.26
C ALA A 303 -27.32 -1.71 8.41
N LEU A 304 -26.08 -1.37 8.76
CA LEU A 304 -24.89 -1.88 8.08
C LEU A 304 -24.74 -3.40 8.25
N ALA A 305 -25.05 -3.94 9.43
CA ALA A 305 -25.04 -5.39 9.66
C ALA A 305 -26.15 -6.08 8.85
N ARG A 306 -27.37 -5.52 8.85
CA ARG A 306 -28.50 -6.06 8.07
C ARG A 306 -28.22 -6.02 6.56
N ALA A 307 -27.62 -4.94 6.06
CA ALA A 307 -27.21 -4.81 4.66
C ALA A 307 -26.10 -5.81 4.29
N ALA A 308 -25.17 -6.09 5.21
CA ALA A 308 -24.15 -7.12 4.99
C ALA A 308 -24.79 -8.52 4.89
N VAL A 309 -25.78 -8.84 5.72
CA VAL A 309 -26.56 -10.10 5.59
C VAL A 309 -27.30 -10.14 4.26
N ALA A 310 -27.94 -9.04 3.84
CA ALA A 310 -28.67 -8.96 2.58
C ALA A 310 -27.79 -9.24 1.34
N ARG A 311 -26.49 -8.93 1.40
CA ARG A 311 -25.52 -9.23 0.34
C ARG A 311 -24.97 -10.66 0.37
N ASN A 312 -25.18 -11.39 1.45
CA ASN A 312 -24.60 -12.72 1.64
C ASN A 312 -25.31 -13.73 0.72
N PRO A 313 -24.59 -14.48 -0.13
CA PRO A 313 -25.20 -15.42 -1.07
C PRO A 313 -25.80 -16.67 -0.40
N SER A 314 -25.52 -16.90 0.88
CA SER A 314 -25.96 -18.09 1.62
C SER A 314 -27.23 -17.88 2.46
N ILE A 315 -27.88 -16.71 2.36
CA ILE A 315 -29.15 -16.48 3.06
C ILE A 315 -30.28 -17.30 2.43
N ASP A 316 -31.23 -17.73 3.24
CA ASP A 316 -32.41 -18.47 2.78
C ASP A 316 -33.55 -17.54 2.32
N ALA A 317 -34.57 -18.12 1.69
CA ALA A 317 -35.72 -17.37 1.18
C ALA A 317 -36.50 -16.61 2.29
N ALA A 318 -36.50 -17.15 3.52
CA ALA A 318 -37.15 -16.51 4.66
C ALA A 318 -36.42 -15.21 5.05
N LEU A 319 -35.09 -15.26 5.12
CA LEU A 319 -34.25 -14.10 5.35
C LEU A 319 -34.36 -13.06 4.22
N MET A 320 -34.36 -13.50 2.96
CA MET A 320 -34.55 -12.61 1.82
C MET A 320 -35.89 -11.89 1.90
N THR A 321 -36.98 -12.63 2.16
CA THR A 321 -38.33 -12.04 2.27
C THR A 321 -38.41 -10.99 3.38
N ARG A 322 -37.78 -11.27 4.53
CA ARG A 322 -37.69 -10.29 5.62
C ARG A 322 -36.92 -9.04 5.19
N LEU A 323 -35.73 -9.22 4.63
CA LEU A 323 -34.85 -8.10 4.25
C LEU A 323 -35.41 -7.29 3.08
N ALA A 324 -36.27 -7.88 2.24
CA ALA A 324 -37.02 -7.17 1.21
C ALA A 324 -38.08 -6.21 1.79
N GLY A 325 -38.45 -6.37 3.07
CA GLY A 325 -39.32 -5.47 3.81
C GLY A 325 -38.58 -4.62 4.86
N ASP A 326 -37.24 -4.57 4.82
CA ASP A 326 -36.46 -3.77 5.78
C ASP A 326 -36.82 -2.28 5.64
N SER A 327 -36.87 -1.55 6.76
CA SER A 327 -37.16 -0.12 6.76
C SER A 327 -36.09 0.70 6.04
N GLU A 328 -34.86 0.22 6.01
CA GLU A 328 -33.72 0.93 5.43
C GLU A 328 -33.54 0.60 3.94
N ASP A 329 -33.50 1.64 3.11
CA ASP A 329 -33.39 1.50 1.65
C ASP A 329 -32.06 0.85 1.23
N ASP A 330 -30.98 1.12 1.97
CA ASP A 330 -29.66 0.52 1.73
C ASP A 330 -29.65 -1.00 1.94
N VAL A 331 -30.48 -1.52 2.86
CA VAL A 331 -30.62 -2.97 3.09
C VAL A 331 -31.38 -3.61 1.93
N ARG A 332 -32.49 -3.00 1.49
CA ARG A 332 -33.27 -3.47 0.33
C ARG A 332 -32.46 -3.38 -0.96
N PHE A 333 -31.66 -2.33 -1.11
CA PHE A 333 -30.71 -2.15 -2.21
C PHE A 333 -29.61 -3.23 -2.21
N ALA A 334 -29.04 -3.54 -1.04
CA ALA A 334 -28.07 -4.62 -0.88
C ALA A 334 -28.65 -5.98 -1.30
N LEU A 335 -29.91 -6.26 -0.97
CA LEU A 335 -30.61 -7.47 -1.40
C LEU A 335 -30.83 -7.51 -2.91
N ALA A 336 -31.21 -6.39 -3.53
CA ALA A 336 -31.36 -6.29 -4.98
C ALA A 336 -30.04 -6.53 -5.75
N LEU A 337 -28.88 -6.30 -5.11
CA LEU A 337 -27.56 -6.61 -5.65
C LEU A 337 -27.13 -8.07 -5.45
N ASN A 338 -27.81 -8.81 -4.58
CA ASN A 338 -27.45 -10.19 -4.26
C ASN A 338 -27.75 -11.10 -5.45
N ARG A 339 -26.73 -11.81 -5.94
CA ARG A 339 -26.87 -12.73 -7.08
C ARG A 339 -27.68 -13.98 -6.75
N ALA A 340 -27.82 -14.32 -5.47
CA ALA A 340 -28.62 -15.43 -5.00
C ALA A 340 -30.09 -15.03 -4.74
N ALA A 341 -30.46 -13.75 -4.86
CA ALA A 341 -31.83 -13.31 -4.62
C ALA A 341 -32.82 -14.03 -5.55
N THR A 342 -33.89 -14.56 -4.97
CA THR A 342 -34.93 -15.27 -5.74
C THR A 342 -35.71 -14.30 -6.63
N ARG A 343 -36.29 -14.85 -7.69
CA ARG A 343 -37.11 -14.08 -8.63
C ARG A 343 -38.26 -13.35 -7.91
N ASP A 344 -38.97 -14.02 -7.02
CA ASP A 344 -40.10 -13.44 -6.27
C ASP A 344 -39.67 -12.22 -5.43
N VAL A 345 -38.51 -12.31 -4.78
CA VAL A 345 -37.93 -11.21 -4.01
C VAL A 345 -37.56 -10.05 -4.94
N LEU A 346 -36.97 -10.33 -6.09
CA LEU A 346 -36.62 -9.30 -7.07
C LEU A 346 -37.85 -8.66 -7.72
N GLU A 347 -38.93 -9.41 -7.96
CA GLU A 347 -40.21 -8.87 -8.46
C GLU A 347 -40.85 -7.92 -7.43
N ARG A 348 -40.81 -8.28 -6.14
CA ARG A 348 -41.22 -7.39 -5.06
C ARG A 348 -40.37 -6.12 -5.00
N LEU A 349 -39.04 -6.24 -5.04
CA LEU A 349 -38.12 -5.09 -5.01
C LEU A 349 -38.19 -4.23 -6.28
N ALA A 350 -38.67 -4.76 -7.40
CA ALA A 350 -38.92 -3.97 -8.61
C ALA A 350 -40.07 -2.96 -8.42
N GLN A 351 -40.92 -3.16 -7.41
CA GLN A 351 -42.01 -2.27 -7.02
C GLN A 351 -41.65 -1.37 -5.82
N ASP A 352 -40.40 -1.38 -5.36
CA ASP A 352 -39.94 -0.61 -4.19
C ASP A 352 -40.15 0.91 -4.34
N ALA A 353 -40.37 1.62 -3.24
CA ALA A 353 -40.51 3.07 -3.24
C ALA A 353 -39.22 3.78 -3.73
N ASN A 354 -38.05 3.22 -3.41
CA ASN A 354 -36.77 3.81 -3.77
C ASN A 354 -36.39 3.49 -5.24
N PRO A 355 -36.17 4.51 -6.10
CA PRO A 355 -35.81 4.30 -7.51
C PRO A 355 -34.52 3.50 -7.73
N ARG A 356 -33.54 3.59 -6.82
CA ARG A 356 -32.30 2.81 -6.90
C ARG A 356 -32.58 1.33 -6.70
N VAL A 357 -33.41 0.97 -5.72
CA VAL A 357 -33.79 -0.42 -5.45
C VAL A 357 -34.52 -1.00 -6.66
N ARG A 358 -35.54 -0.32 -7.19
CA ARG A 358 -36.30 -0.75 -8.38
C ARG A 358 -35.38 -1.03 -9.58
N ARG A 359 -34.49 -0.09 -9.88
CA ARG A 359 -33.58 -0.19 -11.04
C ARG A 359 -32.68 -1.43 -10.95
N TYR A 360 -32.12 -1.71 -9.77
CA TYR A 360 -31.21 -2.84 -9.61
C TYR A 360 -31.96 -4.18 -9.51
N ALA A 361 -33.15 -4.20 -8.91
CA ALA A 361 -34.02 -5.37 -8.91
C ALA A 361 -34.43 -5.77 -10.33
N ALA A 362 -34.85 -4.80 -11.15
CA ALA A 362 -35.16 -5.04 -12.57
C ALA A 362 -33.95 -5.56 -13.36
N ARG A 363 -32.74 -5.05 -13.08
CA ARG A 363 -31.50 -5.58 -13.66
C ARG A 363 -31.21 -7.02 -13.20
N GLY A 364 -31.51 -7.34 -11.95
CA GLY A 364 -31.43 -8.70 -11.40
C GLY A 364 -32.36 -9.67 -12.14
N LEU A 365 -33.62 -9.28 -12.35
CA LEU A 365 -34.61 -10.06 -13.11
C LEU A 365 -34.17 -10.36 -14.55
N GLY A 366 -33.50 -9.39 -15.20
CA GLY A 366 -32.93 -9.58 -16.52
C GLY A 366 -31.83 -10.65 -16.57
N ARG A 367 -31.07 -10.84 -15.47
CA ARG A 367 -30.03 -11.87 -15.40
C ARG A 367 -30.61 -13.26 -15.19
N THR A 368 -31.67 -13.40 -14.40
CA THR A 368 -32.35 -14.69 -14.15
C THR A 368 -33.14 -15.21 -15.35
N ARG A 369 -33.28 -14.42 -16.43
CA ARG A 369 -33.98 -14.78 -17.67
C ARG A 369 -33.06 -15.32 -18.77
N ALA A 370 -31.74 -15.19 -18.65
CA ALA A 370 -30.81 -15.69 -19.66
C ALA A 370 -30.54 -17.20 -19.41
N PRO A 371 -30.68 -18.07 -20.43
CA PRO A 371 -30.48 -19.52 -20.32
C PRO A 371 -29.03 -19.90 -20.03
#